data_AF-A0A2H5XA84-F1
#
_entry.id   AF-A0A2H5XA84-F1
#
_cell.length_a   1.000
_cell.length_b   1.000
_cell.length_c   1.000
_cell.angle_alpha   90.00
_cell.angle_beta   90.00
_cell.angle_gamma   90.00
#
_symmetry.space_group_name_H-M   'P 1'
#
loop_
_entity.id
_entity.type
_entity.pdbx_description
1 polymer ?
#
loop_
_entity_poly.entity_id
_entity_poly.type
_entity_poly.pdbx_seq_one_letter_code
_entity_poly.pdbx_strand_id
1 'polypeptide(L)'
;MKCSWITKVNVVVLSLWVMMTLGNGQKFKATQEITERLKKAYAYYCQGQYEQALNSALPIYQKDPDIWVAWWPKWVYRVVKGPIPDPYQKSEIMRLTVKSYEEGRSLNLSAYRKTANARQLVADSYFALGRFQEALPIYEEIEQLFGKGPALLPGKSRMCRRYIAQGYRPPQPPPKNTWRPLPLRFREEDYFILVPLEEACKVLGLGCSIAPNTKVAGGKGIRVTKPDAPNITWRLFLGHPIVERLENGKGHTEGIAYAPFEEDGKVWVPFYWLARQAGIRGWEVRNGKIYVAPK
;
A
#
# COMPACT_ATOMS: atom_id res chain seq x y z
N MET A 1 23.38 27.14 -8.79
CA MET A 1 23.46 26.48 -7.47
C MET A 1 22.07 26.05 -6.97
N LYS A 2 21.54 24.90 -7.41
CA LYS A 2 20.30 24.28 -6.88
C LYS A 2 20.32 22.77 -7.19
N CYS A 3 20.74 21.93 -6.25
CA CYS A 3 20.50 20.47 -6.25
C CYS A 3 20.96 19.82 -4.92
N SER A 4 20.47 20.30 -3.77
CA SER A 4 20.88 19.80 -2.45
C SER A 4 19.75 19.12 -1.67
N TRP A 5 18.48 19.40 -2.01
CA TRP A 5 17.33 18.90 -1.26
C TRP A 5 16.87 17.49 -1.66
N ILE A 6 17.00 17.11 -2.94
CA ILE A 6 16.60 15.77 -3.42
C ILE A 6 17.59 14.70 -2.93
N THR A 7 18.86 15.04 -2.79
CA THR A 7 19.92 14.12 -2.36
C THR A 7 19.81 13.76 -0.88
N LYS A 8 19.44 14.71 -0.01
CA LYS A 8 19.36 14.47 1.44
C LYS A 8 18.14 13.64 1.87
N VAL A 9 17.00 13.77 1.17
CA VAL A 9 15.80 12.97 1.46
C VAL A 9 15.99 11.51 1.02
N ASN A 10 16.68 11.26 -0.10
CA ASN A 10 16.93 9.91 -0.60
C ASN A 10 17.90 9.10 0.28
N VAL A 11 18.92 9.73 0.87
CA VAL A 11 19.91 9.04 1.72
C VAL A 11 19.32 8.59 3.06
N VAL A 12 18.40 9.37 3.65
CA VAL A 12 17.74 9.03 4.92
C VAL A 12 16.68 7.93 4.74
N VAL A 13 15.97 7.91 3.60
CA VAL A 13 15.01 6.84 3.28
C VAL A 13 15.74 5.53 2.93
N LEU A 14 16.90 5.59 2.26
CA LEU A 14 17.73 4.41 2.01
C LEU A 14 18.27 3.79 3.30
N SER A 15 18.76 4.61 4.25
CA SER A 15 19.40 4.12 5.48
C SER A 15 18.42 3.50 6.48
N LEU A 16 17.17 3.96 6.53
CA LEU A 16 16.10 3.31 7.31
C LEU A 16 15.60 2.00 6.69
N TRP A 17 15.71 1.83 5.37
CA TRP A 17 15.29 0.61 4.67
C TRP A 17 16.34 -0.50 4.70
N VAL A 18 17.63 -0.16 4.67
CA VAL A 18 18.74 -1.13 4.77
C VAL A 18 18.67 -1.91 6.08
N MET A 19 18.30 -1.27 7.21
CA MET A 19 18.15 -1.96 8.50
C MET A 19 17.03 -3.01 8.54
N MET A 20 15.97 -2.89 7.74
CA MET A 20 14.91 -3.91 7.69
C MET A 20 15.24 -5.12 6.80
N THR A 21 16.44 -5.16 6.18
CA THR A 21 16.80 -6.21 5.21
C THR A 21 17.91 -7.15 5.66
N LEU A 22 18.52 -6.93 6.84
CA LEU A 22 19.65 -7.69 7.37
C LEU A 22 19.27 -8.82 8.34
N GLY A 23 18.05 -9.36 8.23
CA GLY A 23 17.69 -10.61 8.91
C GLY A 23 18.27 -11.81 8.17
N ASN A 24 19.46 -12.25 8.56
CA ASN A 24 20.05 -13.55 8.17
C ASN A 24 19.13 -14.68 8.66
N GLY A 25 18.20 -15.13 7.81
CA GLY A 25 17.24 -16.18 8.15
C GLY A 25 15.95 -16.21 7.31
N GLN A 26 15.73 -15.25 6.41
CA GLN A 26 14.51 -15.19 5.61
C GLN A 26 14.44 -16.34 4.58
N LYS A 27 13.57 -17.33 4.83
CA LYS A 27 13.19 -18.36 3.85
C LYS A 27 12.31 -17.71 2.77
N PHE A 28 12.91 -17.51 1.60
CA PHE A 28 12.27 -16.85 0.45
C PHE A 28 11.76 -17.81 -0.64
N LYS A 29 11.87 -19.13 -0.44
CA LYS A 29 11.54 -20.10 -1.50
C LYS A 29 10.13 -20.67 -1.32
N ALA A 30 9.13 -19.80 -1.42
CA ALA A 30 7.71 -20.19 -1.46
C ALA A 30 7.33 -20.74 -2.83
N THR A 31 6.35 -21.65 -2.88
CA THR A 31 5.75 -22.09 -4.15
C THR A 31 4.96 -20.94 -4.79
N GLN A 32 4.73 -21.00 -6.10
CA GLN A 32 3.92 -20.01 -6.80
C GLN A 32 2.50 -19.89 -6.20
N GLU A 33 1.92 -21.00 -5.75
CA GLU A 33 0.62 -21.02 -5.08
C GLU A 33 0.62 -20.20 -3.78
N ILE A 34 1.64 -20.39 -2.92
CA ILE A 34 1.78 -19.63 -1.67
C ILE A 34 1.99 -18.14 -1.99
N THR A 35 2.82 -17.84 -2.99
CA THR A 35 3.06 -16.46 -3.44
C THR A 35 1.77 -15.78 -3.90
N GLU A 36 0.97 -16.42 -4.74
CA GLU A 36 -0.30 -15.85 -5.20
C GLU A 36 -1.30 -15.67 -4.06
N ARG A 37 -1.37 -16.62 -3.13
CA ARG A 37 -2.28 -16.55 -1.99
C ARG A 37 -1.90 -15.44 -1.00
N LEU A 38 -0.60 -15.26 -0.70
CA LEU A 38 -0.13 -14.14 0.15
C LEU A 38 -0.19 -12.80 -0.57
N LYS A 39 0.02 -12.75 -1.89
CA LYS A 39 -0.21 -11.56 -2.72
C LYS A 39 -1.67 -11.12 -2.66
N LYS A 40 -2.62 -12.07 -2.78
CA LYS A 40 -4.05 -11.82 -2.61
C LYS A 40 -4.40 -11.34 -1.20
N ALA A 41 -3.85 -11.98 -0.17
CA ALA A 41 -4.03 -11.57 1.22
C ALA A 41 -3.54 -10.13 1.47
N TYR A 42 -2.36 -9.79 0.93
CA TYR A 42 -1.81 -8.44 1.00
C TYR A 42 -2.72 -7.41 0.32
N ALA A 43 -3.23 -7.70 -0.87
CA ALA A 43 -4.16 -6.82 -1.56
C ALA A 43 -5.46 -6.62 -0.78
N TYR A 44 -6.03 -7.68 -0.19
CA TYR A 44 -7.20 -7.56 0.68
C TYR A 44 -6.92 -6.69 1.90
N TYR A 45 -5.77 -6.89 2.56
CA TYR A 45 -5.38 -6.10 3.72
C TYR A 45 -5.25 -4.61 3.37
N CYS A 46 -4.54 -4.27 2.28
CA CYS A 46 -4.40 -2.90 1.82
C CYS A 46 -5.73 -2.24 1.44
N GLN A 47 -6.71 -3.04 1.00
CA GLN A 47 -8.04 -2.59 0.61
C GLN A 47 -9.04 -2.47 1.77
N GLY A 48 -8.64 -2.83 3.00
CA GLY A 48 -9.50 -2.81 4.18
C GLY A 48 -10.38 -4.06 4.35
N GLN A 49 -10.16 -5.10 3.54
CA GLN A 49 -10.89 -6.37 3.55
C GLN A 49 -10.20 -7.36 4.50
N TYR A 50 -10.15 -7.00 5.78
CA TYR A 50 -9.28 -7.67 6.76
C TYR A 50 -9.68 -9.13 7.06
N GLU A 51 -10.98 -9.46 7.01
CA GLU A 51 -11.43 -10.85 7.16
C GLU A 51 -10.95 -11.72 5.99
N GLN A 52 -11.06 -11.22 4.76
CA GLN A 52 -10.59 -11.92 3.56
C GLN A 52 -9.06 -12.06 3.55
N ALA A 53 -8.35 -11.03 4.02
CA ALA A 53 -6.90 -11.07 4.21
C ALA A 53 -6.51 -12.17 5.21
N LEU A 54 -7.18 -12.21 6.36
CA LEU A 54 -6.97 -13.22 7.39
C LEU A 54 -7.27 -14.63 6.88
N ASN A 55 -8.41 -14.85 6.24
CA ASN A 55 -8.80 -16.16 5.69
C ASN A 55 -7.82 -16.66 4.63
N SER A 56 -7.20 -15.75 3.89
CA SER A 56 -6.19 -16.07 2.88
C SER A 56 -4.84 -16.44 3.52
N ALA A 57 -4.39 -15.69 4.53
CA ALA A 57 -3.06 -15.84 5.13
C ALA A 57 -2.99 -16.87 6.27
N LEU A 58 -4.07 -17.06 7.04
CA LEU A 58 -4.07 -17.88 8.26
C LEU A 58 -3.65 -19.35 8.02
N PRO A 59 -4.15 -20.05 6.98
CA PRO A 59 -3.72 -21.44 6.72
C PRO A 59 -2.25 -21.56 6.32
N ILE A 60 -1.65 -20.49 5.79
CA ILE A 60 -0.22 -20.45 5.48
C ILE A 60 0.56 -20.22 6.76
N TYR A 61 0.15 -19.24 7.57
CA TYR A 61 0.76 -18.97 8.87
C TYR A 61 0.78 -20.20 9.79
N GLN A 62 -0.30 -20.99 9.82
CA GLN A 62 -0.39 -22.22 10.61
C GLN A 62 0.60 -23.31 10.17
N LYS A 63 1.03 -23.30 8.91
CA LYS A 63 1.97 -24.29 8.35
C LYS A 63 3.42 -23.80 8.38
N ASP A 64 3.64 -22.56 7.98
CA ASP A 64 4.95 -21.91 7.93
C ASP A 64 4.78 -20.40 8.25
N PRO A 65 4.85 -20.00 9.52
CA PRO A 65 4.61 -18.62 9.94
C PRO A 65 5.70 -17.65 9.43
N ASP A 66 6.90 -18.16 9.20
CA ASP A 66 8.08 -17.40 8.80
C ASP A 66 8.23 -17.24 7.29
N ILE A 67 7.31 -17.79 6.50
CA ILE A 67 7.41 -17.71 5.04
C ILE A 67 7.31 -16.27 4.54
N TRP A 68 8.25 -15.91 3.66
CA TRP A 68 8.26 -14.64 2.95
C TRP A 68 8.06 -14.86 1.46
N VAL A 69 7.20 -14.04 0.87
CA VAL A 69 7.01 -13.97 -0.58
C VAL A 69 7.45 -12.61 -1.09
N ALA A 70 7.91 -12.58 -2.34
CA ALA A 70 8.26 -11.36 -3.03
C ALA A 70 7.75 -11.42 -4.47
N TRP A 71 7.27 -10.29 -4.99
CA TRP A 71 6.79 -10.19 -6.36
C TRP A 71 6.95 -8.78 -6.91
N TRP A 72 6.90 -8.69 -8.24
CA TRP A 72 6.74 -7.43 -8.96
C TRP A 72 5.26 -7.23 -9.30
N PRO A 73 4.62 -6.15 -8.82
CA PRO A 73 3.31 -5.77 -9.31
C PRO A 73 3.33 -5.54 -10.83
N LYS A 74 2.23 -5.83 -11.52
CA LYS A 74 2.09 -5.66 -12.97
C LYS A 74 2.38 -4.24 -13.45
N TRP A 75 2.04 -3.21 -12.67
CA TRP A 75 2.38 -1.82 -12.99
C TRP A 75 3.88 -1.57 -13.12
N VAL A 76 4.74 -2.36 -12.46
CA VAL A 76 6.20 -2.22 -12.56
C VAL A 76 6.68 -2.47 -13.99
N TYR A 77 6.09 -3.45 -14.68
CA TYR A 77 6.41 -3.78 -16.07
C TYR A 77 5.99 -2.68 -17.06
N ARG A 78 5.09 -1.77 -16.66
CA ARG A 78 4.72 -0.61 -17.50
C ARG A 78 5.81 0.47 -17.46
N VAL A 79 6.44 0.65 -16.31
CA VAL A 79 7.38 1.76 -16.03
C VAL A 79 8.84 1.37 -16.23
N VAL A 80 9.20 0.13 -15.88
CA VAL A 80 10.55 -0.38 -16.07
C VAL A 80 10.66 -0.93 -17.49
N LYS A 81 11.51 -0.30 -18.31
CA LYS A 81 11.87 -0.82 -19.63
C LYS A 81 13.10 -1.69 -19.52
N GLY A 82 13.01 -2.94 -19.96
CA GLY A 82 14.10 -3.92 -19.92
C GLY A 82 13.91 -5.03 -18.88
N PRO A 83 14.93 -5.88 -18.69
CA PRO A 83 14.85 -7.01 -17.77
C PRO A 83 14.72 -6.54 -16.32
N ILE A 84 13.78 -7.16 -15.59
CA ILE A 84 13.60 -6.96 -14.16
C ILE A 84 14.20 -8.19 -13.46
N PRO A 85 15.07 -8.02 -12.45
CA PRO A 85 15.66 -9.15 -11.73
C PRO A 85 14.60 -9.96 -10.99
N ASP A 86 14.95 -11.18 -10.60
CA ASP A 86 14.11 -11.98 -9.70
C ASP A 86 13.79 -11.17 -8.42
N PRO A 87 12.50 -11.07 -8.01
CA PRO A 87 12.09 -10.29 -6.84
C PRO A 87 12.70 -10.81 -5.51
N TYR A 88 13.37 -11.96 -5.49
CA TYR A 88 14.08 -12.47 -4.31
C TYR A 88 15.56 -12.07 -4.28
N GLN A 89 16.14 -11.62 -5.40
CA GLN A 89 17.55 -11.22 -5.49
C GLN A 89 17.77 -9.78 -5.00
N LYS A 90 17.73 -9.58 -3.68
CA LYS A 90 17.84 -8.24 -3.06
C LYS A 90 19.09 -7.46 -3.48
N SER A 91 20.24 -8.11 -3.54
CA SER A 91 21.52 -7.47 -3.91
C SER A 91 21.47 -6.93 -5.33
N GLU A 92 20.92 -7.70 -6.26
CA GLU A 92 20.78 -7.29 -7.66
C GLU A 92 19.75 -6.16 -7.81
N ILE A 93 18.62 -6.24 -7.10
CA ILE A 93 17.61 -5.16 -7.06
C ILE A 93 18.23 -3.85 -6.56
N MET A 94 19.06 -3.91 -5.52
CA MET A 94 19.75 -2.74 -4.98
C MET A 94 20.77 -2.19 -5.97
N ARG A 95 21.59 -3.05 -6.57
CA ARG A 95 22.58 -2.67 -7.58
C ARG A 95 21.93 -1.95 -8.76
N LEU A 96 20.84 -2.49 -9.28
CA LEU A 96 20.09 -1.88 -10.39
C LEU A 96 19.36 -0.60 -9.97
N THR A 97 18.90 -0.49 -8.72
CA THR A 97 18.35 0.76 -8.17
C THR A 97 19.41 1.85 -8.19
N VAL A 98 20.61 1.60 -7.65
CA VAL A 98 21.72 2.56 -7.63
C VAL A 98 22.12 2.97 -9.04
N LYS A 99 22.34 2.00 -9.93
CA LYS A 99 22.67 2.24 -11.34
C LYS A 99 21.61 3.12 -12.03
N SER A 100 20.33 2.90 -11.73
CA SER A 100 19.25 3.73 -12.30
C SER A 100 19.32 5.19 -11.85
N TYR A 101 19.80 5.47 -10.64
CA TYR A 101 20.01 6.86 -10.19
C TYR A 101 21.23 7.49 -10.83
N GLU A 102 22.32 6.73 -10.98
CA GLU A 102 23.56 7.19 -11.66
C GLU A 102 23.30 7.57 -13.12
N GLU A 103 22.43 6.81 -13.81
CA GLU A 103 22.03 7.07 -15.20
C GLU A 103 20.90 8.10 -15.33
N GLY A 104 20.48 8.74 -14.24
CA GLY A 104 19.43 9.77 -14.24
C GLY A 104 17.99 9.25 -14.46
N ARG A 105 17.79 7.93 -14.56
CA ARG A 105 16.48 7.29 -14.78
C ARG A 105 15.59 7.29 -13.53
N SER A 106 16.18 7.40 -12.35
CA SER A 106 15.48 7.53 -11.05
C SER A 106 14.46 6.41 -10.73
N LEU A 107 14.69 5.19 -11.23
CA LEU A 107 13.87 4.02 -10.90
C LEU A 107 14.26 3.48 -9.54
N ASN A 108 13.29 3.43 -8.63
CA ASN A 108 13.49 2.86 -7.30
C ASN A 108 12.94 1.42 -7.25
N LEU A 109 13.67 0.47 -7.83
CA LEU A 109 13.23 -0.93 -7.90
C LEU A 109 13.02 -1.52 -6.50
N SER A 110 13.83 -1.12 -5.52
CA SER A 110 13.65 -1.53 -4.13
C SER A 110 12.29 -1.13 -3.56
N ALA A 111 11.78 0.06 -3.89
CA ALA A 111 10.45 0.54 -3.49
C ALA A 111 9.30 -0.05 -4.33
N TYR A 112 9.59 -0.53 -5.54
CA TYR A 112 8.59 -1.12 -6.44
C TYR A 112 8.31 -2.58 -6.11
N ARG A 113 9.33 -3.28 -5.60
CA ARG A 113 9.26 -4.66 -5.13
C ARG A 113 8.26 -4.75 -3.98
N LYS A 114 7.38 -5.75 -4.02
CA LYS A 114 6.49 -6.05 -2.90
C LYS A 114 6.93 -7.31 -2.20
N THR A 115 6.74 -7.31 -0.88
CA THR A 115 6.97 -8.46 -0.03
C THR A 115 5.79 -8.61 0.93
N ALA A 116 5.55 -9.86 1.33
CA ALA A 116 4.58 -10.17 2.38
C ALA A 116 5.09 -11.34 3.21
N ASN A 117 4.71 -11.33 4.49
CA ASN A 117 4.98 -12.40 5.43
C ASN A 117 3.67 -12.86 6.06
N ALA A 118 3.50 -14.17 6.21
CA ALA A 118 2.28 -14.76 6.73
C ALA A 118 2.01 -14.32 8.18
N ARG A 119 3.00 -14.40 9.08
CA ARG A 119 2.89 -13.95 10.48
C ARG A 119 2.46 -12.48 10.56
N GLN A 120 3.14 -11.59 9.84
CA GLN A 120 2.82 -10.16 9.84
C GLN A 120 1.40 -9.88 9.34
N LEU A 121 0.99 -10.48 8.22
CA LEU A 121 -0.35 -10.28 7.66
C LEU A 121 -1.46 -10.75 8.59
N VAL A 122 -1.28 -11.90 9.27
CA VAL A 122 -2.24 -12.41 10.24
C VAL A 122 -2.34 -11.48 11.45
N ALA A 123 -1.22 -11.07 12.03
CA ALA A 123 -1.18 -10.14 13.16
C ALA A 123 -1.85 -8.80 12.83
N ASP A 124 -1.49 -8.21 11.69
CA ASP A 124 -2.05 -6.95 11.21
C ASP A 124 -3.55 -7.05 10.91
N SER A 125 -4.01 -8.18 10.37
CA SER A 125 -5.43 -8.41 10.11
C SER A 125 -6.22 -8.55 11.42
N TYR A 126 -5.73 -9.32 12.39
CA TYR A 126 -6.35 -9.39 13.72
C TYR A 126 -6.41 -8.01 14.38
N PHE A 127 -5.31 -7.25 14.33
CA PHE A 127 -5.25 -5.91 14.88
C PHE A 127 -6.29 -4.99 14.24
N ALA A 128 -6.40 -4.98 12.91
CA ALA A 128 -7.35 -4.15 12.18
C ALA A 128 -8.82 -4.52 12.45
N LEU A 129 -9.09 -5.81 12.69
CA LEU A 129 -10.40 -6.31 13.11
C LEU A 129 -10.73 -6.02 14.60
N GLY A 130 -9.78 -5.44 15.35
CA GLY A 130 -9.95 -5.22 16.78
C GLY A 130 -9.79 -6.47 17.64
N ARG A 131 -9.31 -7.57 17.06
CA ARG A 131 -9.03 -8.86 17.70
C ARG A 131 -7.65 -8.81 18.38
N PHE A 132 -7.54 -7.87 19.33
CA PHE A 132 -6.26 -7.51 19.94
C PHE A 132 -5.67 -8.62 20.81
N GLN A 133 -6.53 -9.44 21.43
CA GLN A 133 -6.11 -10.59 22.22
C GLN A 133 -5.36 -11.62 21.35
N GLU A 134 -5.83 -11.85 20.12
CA GLU A 134 -5.20 -12.76 19.18
C GLU A 134 -3.96 -12.14 18.49
N ALA A 135 -3.98 -10.82 18.24
CA ALA A 135 -2.85 -10.13 17.62
C ALA A 135 -1.62 -10.01 18.55
N LEU A 136 -1.85 -9.83 19.86
CA LEU A 136 -0.82 -9.55 20.85
C LEU A 136 0.32 -10.59 20.87
N PRO A 137 0.08 -11.90 21.06
CA PRO A 137 1.16 -12.89 21.15
C PRO A 137 1.99 -12.93 19.87
N ILE A 138 1.36 -12.74 18.71
CA ILE A 138 2.06 -12.73 17.42
C ILE A 138 2.99 -11.52 17.29
N TYR A 139 2.55 -10.34 17.73
CA TYR A 139 3.42 -9.16 17.72
C TYR A 139 4.56 -9.28 18.74
N GLU A 140 4.35 -9.94 19.87
CA GLU A 140 5.43 -10.21 20.82
C GLU A 140 6.50 -11.13 20.22
N GLU A 141 6.10 -12.18 19.48
CA GLU A 141 7.02 -13.02 18.70
C GLU A 141 7.79 -12.22 17.64
N ILE A 142 7.10 -11.35 16.87
CA ILE A 142 7.75 -10.50 15.86
C ILE A 142 8.80 -9.59 16.52
N GLU A 143 8.48 -8.97 17.65
CA GLU A 143 9.39 -8.08 18.39
C GLU A 143 10.60 -8.85 18.96
N GLN A 144 10.45 -10.12 19.30
CA GLN A 144 11.56 -10.99 19.73
C GLN A 144 12.48 -11.36 18.56
N LEU A 145 11.91 -11.71 17.40
CA LEU A 145 12.67 -12.18 16.23
C LEU A 145 13.42 -11.07 15.50
N PHE A 146 12.82 -9.88 15.39
CA PHE A 146 13.35 -8.78 14.59
C PHE A 146 13.80 -7.58 15.44
N GLY A 147 13.68 -7.69 16.76
CA GLY A 147 13.94 -6.60 17.70
C GLY A 147 12.80 -5.58 17.77
N LYS A 148 12.89 -4.69 18.76
CA LYS A 148 11.96 -3.56 18.89
C LYS A 148 12.21 -2.57 17.76
N GLY A 149 11.16 -2.21 17.01
CA GLY A 149 11.23 -1.17 15.99
C GLY A 149 11.71 0.18 16.54
N PRO A 150 11.95 1.19 15.68
CA PRO A 150 12.46 2.48 16.09
C PRO A 150 11.61 3.08 17.22
N ALA A 151 12.27 3.55 18.28
CA ALA A 151 11.66 3.99 19.55
C ALA A 151 10.59 5.10 19.43
N LEU A 152 10.48 5.72 18.25
CA LEU A 152 9.58 6.83 17.93
C LEU A 152 8.10 6.40 17.74
N LEU A 153 7.80 5.11 17.57
CA LEU A 153 6.42 4.62 17.49
C LEU A 153 6.18 3.53 18.55
N PRO A 154 5.04 3.56 19.28
CA PRO A 154 4.71 2.48 20.20
C PRO A 154 4.60 1.18 19.39
N GLY A 155 5.34 0.15 19.82
CA GLY A 155 5.24 -1.19 19.24
C GLY A 155 3.79 -1.69 19.21
N LYS A 156 3.46 -2.48 18.18
CA LYS A 156 2.10 -2.99 17.99
C LYS A 156 1.63 -3.85 19.18
N SER A 157 2.54 -4.56 19.85
CA SER A 157 2.25 -5.29 21.10
C SER A 157 1.75 -4.34 22.20
N ARG A 158 2.46 -3.21 22.41
CA ARG A 158 2.09 -2.16 23.37
C ARG A 158 0.72 -1.55 23.03
N MET A 159 0.45 -1.30 21.75
CA MET A 159 -0.86 -0.81 21.31
C MET A 159 -1.97 -1.81 21.63
N CYS A 160 -1.75 -3.12 21.38
CA CYS A 160 -2.72 -4.16 21.71
C CYS A 160 -3.04 -4.15 23.21
N ARG A 161 -2.02 -4.19 24.09
CA ARG A 161 -2.23 -4.16 25.55
C ARG A 161 -3.04 -2.94 25.99
N ARG A 162 -2.73 -1.76 25.45
CA ARG A 162 -3.47 -0.53 25.74
C ARG A 162 -4.93 -0.64 25.31
N TYR A 163 -5.20 -1.10 24.08
CA TYR A 163 -6.56 -1.23 23.58
C TYR A 163 -7.38 -2.30 24.30
N ILE A 164 -6.74 -3.39 24.71
CA ILE A 164 -7.35 -4.42 25.58
C ILE A 164 -7.76 -3.79 26.91
N ALA A 165 -6.85 -3.09 27.58
CA ALA A 165 -7.12 -2.45 28.88
C ALA A 165 -8.22 -1.37 28.79
N GLN A 166 -8.31 -0.67 27.66
CA GLN A 166 -9.32 0.35 27.41
C GLN A 166 -10.67 -0.23 26.94
N GLY A 167 -10.76 -1.53 26.66
CA GLY A 167 -11.93 -2.11 25.99
C GLY A 167 -12.18 -1.51 24.60
N TYR A 168 -11.17 -0.91 23.98
CA TYR A 168 -11.31 -0.26 22.68
C TYR A 168 -11.66 -1.30 21.62
N ARG A 169 -12.55 -0.92 20.70
CA ARG A 169 -12.80 -1.65 19.45
C ARG A 169 -12.79 -0.64 18.30
N PRO A 170 -12.18 -0.99 17.16
CA PRO A 170 -12.23 -0.14 15.98
C PRO A 170 -13.69 0.02 15.52
N PRO A 171 -14.08 1.21 15.02
CA PRO A 171 -15.41 1.42 14.47
C PRO A 171 -15.74 0.39 13.41
N GLN A 172 -16.86 -0.31 13.58
CA GLN A 172 -17.35 -1.25 12.59
C GLN A 172 -18.10 -0.49 11.49
N PRO A 173 -17.97 -0.91 10.22
CA PRO A 173 -18.81 -0.33 9.18
C PRO A 173 -20.28 -0.68 9.47
N PRO A 174 -21.21 0.15 8.99
CA PRO A 174 -22.64 -0.13 9.10
C PRO A 174 -23.01 -1.46 8.41
N PRO A 175 -24.16 -2.08 8.75
CA PRO A 175 -24.58 -3.35 8.17
C PRO A 175 -24.58 -3.35 6.63
N LYS A 176 -24.14 -4.45 6.03
CA LYS A 176 -23.92 -4.59 4.56
C LYS A 176 -25.17 -4.38 3.69
N ASN A 177 -26.36 -4.50 4.25
CA ASN A 177 -27.65 -4.23 3.59
C ASN A 177 -27.91 -2.72 3.41
N THR A 178 -27.22 -1.86 4.18
CA THR A 178 -27.29 -0.40 4.05
C THR A 178 -26.37 0.13 2.96
N TRP A 179 -25.43 -0.69 2.47
CA TRP A 179 -24.41 -0.26 1.51
C TRP A 179 -25.03 -0.04 0.13
N ARG A 180 -24.57 1.00 -0.56
CA ARG A 180 -25.10 1.39 -1.86
C ARG A 180 -24.10 1.11 -2.97
N PRO A 181 -24.56 0.63 -4.14
CA PRO A 181 -23.67 0.42 -5.27
C PRO A 181 -23.23 1.78 -5.84
N LEU A 182 -21.97 1.88 -6.22
CA LEU A 182 -21.47 2.99 -7.01
C LEU A 182 -21.64 2.70 -8.50
N PRO A 183 -22.05 3.69 -9.31
CA PRO A 183 -22.10 3.58 -10.76
C PRO A 183 -20.69 3.72 -11.36
N LEU A 184 -19.75 2.88 -10.91
CA LEU A 184 -18.36 2.90 -11.36
C LEU A 184 -18.00 1.61 -12.07
N ARG A 185 -17.37 1.78 -13.23
CA ARG A 185 -16.62 0.70 -13.86
C ARG A 185 -15.31 0.53 -13.12
N PHE A 186 -14.89 -0.71 -12.97
CA PHE A 186 -13.60 -1.05 -12.40
C PHE A 186 -13.01 -2.23 -13.12
N ARG A 187 -11.73 -2.46 -12.87
CA ARG A 187 -11.05 -3.71 -13.21
C ARG A 187 -10.31 -4.25 -12.00
N GLU A 188 -10.06 -5.54 -11.99
CA GLU A 188 -9.19 -6.17 -11.02
C GLU A 188 -7.81 -6.38 -11.65
N GLU A 189 -6.77 -5.92 -10.96
CA GLU A 189 -5.39 -6.18 -11.35
C GLU A 189 -4.52 -6.42 -10.11
N ASP A 190 -3.79 -7.54 -10.10
CA ASP A 190 -3.06 -8.01 -8.91
C ASP A 190 -3.93 -8.03 -7.64
N TYR A 191 -5.21 -8.40 -7.80
CA TYR A 191 -6.23 -8.41 -6.75
C TYR A 191 -6.62 -7.03 -6.20
N PHE A 192 -6.14 -5.93 -6.80
CA PHE A 192 -6.59 -4.58 -6.50
C PHE A 192 -7.73 -4.16 -7.41
N ILE A 193 -8.73 -3.50 -6.83
CA ILE A 193 -9.81 -2.84 -7.57
C ILE A 193 -9.31 -1.48 -8.05
N LEU A 194 -9.18 -1.35 -9.37
CA LEU A 194 -8.73 -0.14 -10.03
C LEU A 194 -9.90 0.54 -10.74
N VAL A 195 -9.99 1.85 -10.60
CA VAL A 195 -11.04 2.68 -11.19
C VAL A 195 -10.44 3.83 -12.02
N PRO A 196 -11.13 4.31 -13.07
CA PRO A 196 -10.75 5.53 -13.76
C PRO A 196 -10.88 6.74 -12.82
N LEU A 197 -9.80 7.51 -12.67
CA LEU A 197 -9.67 8.56 -11.67
C LEU A 197 -10.77 9.63 -11.79
N GLU A 198 -10.98 10.19 -12.98
CA GLU A 198 -11.94 11.28 -13.18
C GLU A 198 -13.38 10.82 -12.92
N GLU A 199 -13.75 9.65 -13.44
CA GLU A 199 -15.07 9.03 -13.22
C GLU A 199 -15.30 8.78 -11.72
N ALA A 200 -14.31 8.21 -11.03
CA ALA A 200 -14.38 7.92 -9.61
C ALA A 200 -14.44 9.19 -8.74
N CYS A 201 -13.63 10.20 -9.04
CA CYS A 201 -13.68 11.48 -8.33
C CYS A 201 -15.06 12.14 -8.46
N LYS A 202 -15.65 12.14 -9.66
CA LYS A 202 -17.01 12.66 -9.88
C LYS A 202 -18.04 11.93 -9.02
N VAL A 203 -18.01 10.59 -9.01
CA VAL A 203 -18.95 9.77 -8.22
C VAL A 203 -18.76 9.95 -6.72
N LEU A 204 -17.52 10.13 -6.26
CA LEU A 204 -17.18 10.25 -4.84
C LEU A 204 -17.33 11.68 -4.28
N GLY A 205 -17.58 12.65 -5.15
CA GLY A 205 -17.64 14.07 -4.79
C GLY A 205 -16.26 14.66 -4.46
N LEU A 206 -15.21 14.20 -5.13
CA LEU A 206 -13.85 14.72 -5.01
C LEU A 206 -13.53 15.62 -6.21
N GLY A 207 -12.76 16.69 -5.97
CA GLY A 207 -12.19 17.47 -7.05
C GLY A 207 -11.04 16.72 -7.71
N CYS A 208 -10.93 16.82 -9.03
CA CYS A 208 -9.86 16.20 -9.81
C CYS A 208 -9.37 17.18 -10.89
N SER A 209 -8.05 17.30 -11.05
CA SER A 209 -7.45 17.96 -12.21
C SER A 209 -6.26 17.17 -12.72
N ILE A 210 -6.17 17.04 -14.04
CA ILE A 210 -5.08 16.39 -14.75
C ILE A 210 -4.58 17.40 -15.77
N ALA A 211 -3.34 17.85 -15.62
CA ALA A 211 -2.72 18.79 -16.55
C ALA A 211 -1.37 18.25 -17.03
N PRO A 212 -0.97 18.50 -18.29
CA PRO A 212 0.39 18.23 -18.73
C PRO A 212 1.40 18.95 -17.83
N ASN A 213 2.40 18.22 -17.36
CA ASN A 213 3.50 18.79 -16.58
C ASN A 213 4.74 17.91 -16.74
N THR A 214 5.66 18.35 -17.61
CA THR A 214 6.89 17.62 -17.94
C THR A 214 7.87 17.53 -16.77
N LYS A 215 7.66 18.29 -15.69
CA LYS A 215 8.54 18.30 -14.51
C LYS A 215 8.20 17.21 -13.48
N VAL A 216 7.11 16.47 -13.66
CA VAL A 216 6.69 15.41 -12.73
C VAL A 216 6.73 14.04 -13.41
N ALA A 217 6.92 12.99 -12.61
CA ALA A 217 6.94 11.62 -13.10
C ALA A 217 5.64 11.30 -13.87
N GLY A 218 5.80 10.74 -15.08
CA GLY A 218 4.70 10.47 -16.00
C GLY A 218 4.17 11.67 -16.77
N GLY A 219 4.80 12.85 -16.66
CA GLY A 219 4.51 14.02 -17.51
C GLY A 219 3.15 14.68 -17.24
N LYS A 220 2.47 14.31 -16.14
CA LYS A 220 1.14 14.83 -15.78
C LYS A 220 1.07 15.26 -14.33
N GLY A 221 0.65 16.51 -14.11
CA GLY A 221 0.25 17.01 -12.81
C GLY A 221 -1.15 16.54 -12.49
N ILE A 222 -1.26 15.49 -11.67
CA ILE A 222 -2.54 14.92 -11.24
C ILE A 222 -2.82 15.38 -9.82
N ARG A 223 -3.97 16.03 -9.60
CA ARG A 223 -4.39 16.53 -8.29
C ARG A 223 -5.77 16.05 -7.94
N VAL A 224 -5.93 15.60 -6.70
CA VAL A 224 -7.23 15.29 -6.08
C VAL A 224 -7.44 16.23 -4.91
N THR A 225 -8.65 16.77 -4.75
CA THR A 225 -9.00 17.68 -3.66
C THR A 225 -10.30 17.27 -2.99
N LYS A 226 -10.47 17.67 -1.74
CA LYS A 226 -11.70 17.46 -0.97
C LYS A 226 -12.48 18.78 -0.91
N PRO A 227 -13.76 18.84 -1.33
CA PRO A 227 -14.52 20.09 -1.30
C PRO A 227 -14.66 20.70 0.10
N ASP A 228 -14.78 19.86 1.13
CA ASP A 228 -14.91 20.23 2.54
C ASP A 228 -13.56 20.45 3.25
N ALA A 229 -12.44 20.26 2.56
CA ALA A 229 -11.09 20.55 3.06
C ALA A 229 -10.21 21.13 1.94
N PRO A 230 -10.50 22.36 1.46
CA PRO A 230 -9.85 22.94 0.29
C PRO A 230 -8.34 23.20 0.49
N ASN A 231 -7.88 23.26 1.74
CA ASN A 231 -6.47 23.38 2.10
C ASN A 231 -5.68 22.07 1.95
N ILE A 232 -6.36 20.95 1.66
CA ILE A 232 -5.75 19.63 1.44
C ILE A 232 -5.81 19.28 -0.06
N THR A 233 -4.64 19.04 -0.64
CA THR A 233 -4.51 18.56 -2.02
C THR A 233 -3.59 17.35 -2.07
N TRP A 234 -4.00 16.30 -2.76
CA TRP A 234 -3.15 15.14 -3.02
C TRP A 234 -2.61 15.21 -4.45
N ARG A 235 -1.29 15.07 -4.62
CA ARG A 235 -0.66 14.90 -5.92
C ARG A 235 -0.30 13.44 -6.14
N LEU A 236 -0.76 12.89 -7.26
CA LEU A 236 -0.45 11.53 -7.67
C LEU A 236 0.68 11.54 -8.68
N PHE A 237 1.51 10.49 -8.64
CA PHE A 237 2.63 10.30 -9.56
C PHE A 237 2.41 8.99 -10.32
N LEU A 238 2.29 9.08 -11.65
CA LEU A 238 2.11 7.89 -12.47
C LEU A 238 3.36 7.02 -12.37
N GLY A 239 3.15 5.71 -12.17
CA GLY A 239 4.23 4.76 -12.06
C GLY A 239 4.98 4.76 -10.73
N HIS A 240 4.50 5.51 -9.74
CA HIS A 240 5.08 5.51 -8.40
C HIS A 240 4.02 5.20 -7.34
N PRO A 241 4.33 4.29 -6.40
CA PRO A 241 3.41 3.92 -5.32
C PRO A 241 3.45 4.94 -4.17
N ILE A 242 3.47 6.23 -4.51
CA ILE A 242 3.51 7.36 -3.56
C ILE A 242 2.52 8.45 -3.97
N VAL A 243 2.05 9.19 -2.98
CA VAL A 243 1.20 10.36 -3.12
C VAL A 243 1.78 11.47 -2.25
N GLU A 244 1.79 12.70 -2.74
CA GLU A 244 2.15 13.87 -1.93
C GLU A 244 0.86 14.53 -1.43
N ARG A 245 0.62 14.47 -0.12
CA ARG A 245 -0.43 15.25 0.55
C ARG A 245 0.13 16.62 0.91
N LEU A 246 -0.50 17.67 0.38
CA LEU A 246 -0.20 19.05 0.68
C LEU A 246 -1.25 19.59 1.63
N GLU A 247 -0.80 20.09 2.77
CA GLU A 247 -1.67 20.68 3.79
C GLU A 247 -1.03 21.98 4.29
N ASN A 248 -1.71 23.12 4.10
CA ASN A 248 -1.23 24.44 4.52
C ASN A 248 0.21 24.75 4.03
N GLY A 249 0.53 24.35 2.80
CA GLY A 249 1.86 24.57 2.20
C GLY A 249 2.95 23.59 2.65
N LYS A 250 2.66 22.66 3.57
CA LYS A 250 3.57 21.58 3.97
C LYS A 250 3.24 20.30 3.21
N GLY A 251 4.25 19.69 2.62
CA GLY A 251 4.13 18.43 1.89
C GLY A 251 4.49 17.22 2.75
N HIS A 252 3.63 16.21 2.73
CA HIS A 252 3.85 14.92 3.36
C HIS A 252 3.72 13.83 2.30
N THR A 253 4.69 12.90 2.26
CA THR A 253 4.62 11.75 1.35
C THR A 253 3.87 10.62 2.02
N GLU A 254 2.86 10.09 1.34
CA GLU A 254 2.09 8.91 1.73
C GLU A 254 2.36 7.77 0.75
N GLY A 255 2.56 6.55 1.26
CA GLY A 255 2.67 5.36 0.44
C GLY A 255 1.31 4.80 0.03
N ILE A 256 1.21 4.30 -1.20
CA ILE A 256 0.07 3.51 -1.68
C ILE A 256 0.54 2.14 -2.13
N ALA A 257 -0.30 1.12 -1.99
CA ALA A 257 0.06 -0.27 -2.24
C ALA A 257 0.21 -0.57 -3.73
N TYR A 258 -0.54 0.16 -4.57
CA TYR A 258 -0.57 0.00 -6.02
C TYR A 258 -0.38 1.35 -6.70
N ALA A 259 0.51 1.45 -7.69
CA ALA A 259 0.83 2.73 -8.33
C ALA A 259 -0.28 3.16 -9.32
N PRO A 260 -0.58 4.46 -9.42
CA PRO A 260 -1.39 5.01 -10.50
C PRO A 260 -0.70 4.77 -11.83
N PHE A 261 -1.45 4.55 -12.89
CA PHE A 261 -0.89 4.46 -14.24
C PHE A 261 -1.90 4.95 -15.26
N GLU A 262 -1.41 5.26 -16.46
CA GLU A 262 -2.25 5.66 -17.58
C GLU A 262 -2.29 4.57 -18.64
N GLU A 263 -3.48 4.34 -19.19
CA GLU A 263 -3.72 3.42 -20.30
C GLU A 263 -4.94 3.94 -21.08
N ASP A 264 -4.81 4.01 -22.40
CA ASP A 264 -5.86 4.51 -23.32
C ASP A 264 -6.41 5.89 -22.91
N GLY A 265 -5.53 6.80 -22.48
CA GLY A 265 -5.89 8.15 -22.05
C GLY A 265 -6.57 8.22 -20.67
N LYS A 266 -6.81 7.08 -20.00
CA LYS A 266 -7.41 7.02 -18.67
C LYS A 266 -6.36 6.81 -17.60
N VAL A 267 -6.40 7.63 -16.55
CA VAL A 267 -5.62 7.40 -15.34
C VAL A 267 -6.36 6.41 -14.44
N TRP A 268 -5.73 5.27 -14.18
CA TRP A 268 -6.23 4.23 -13.30
C TRP A 268 -5.60 4.35 -11.91
N VAL A 269 -6.44 4.28 -10.88
CA VAL A 269 -6.01 4.40 -9.48
C VAL A 269 -6.67 3.34 -8.61
N PRO A 270 -6.04 2.93 -7.50
CA PRO A 270 -6.66 2.01 -6.56
C PRO A 270 -7.86 2.64 -5.86
N PHE A 271 -9.02 1.99 -5.95
CA PHE A 271 -10.28 2.49 -5.39
C PHE A 271 -10.19 2.70 -3.88
N TYR A 272 -9.52 1.81 -3.13
CA TYR A 272 -9.39 1.92 -1.68
C TYR A 272 -8.77 3.26 -1.24
N TRP A 273 -7.82 3.79 -2.03
CA TRP A 273 -7.17 5.05 -1.71
C TRP A 273 -8.14 6.22 -1.90
N LEU A 274 -8.89 6.24 -3.02
CA LEU A 274 -9.93 7.25 -3.26
C LEU A 274 -11.06 7.17 -2.23
N ALA A 275 -11.51 5.96 -1.90
CA ALA A 275 -12.54 5.72 -0.89
C ALA A 275 -12.12 6.33 0.46
N ARG A 276 -10.87 6.15 0.88
CA ARG A 276 -10.32 6.77 2.09
C ARG A 276 -10.38 8.30 2.02
N GLN A 277 -10.00 8.92 0.91
CA GLN A 277 -10.06 10.39 0.78
C GLN A 277 -11.50 10.91 0.77
N ALA A 278 -12.43 10.13 0.23
CA ALA A 278 -13.87 10.41 0.26
C ALA A 278 -14.52 10.19 1.63
N GLY A 279 -13.77 9.72 2.64
CA GLY A 279 -14.27 9.43 3.99
C GLY A 279 -15.00 8.08 4.12
N ILE A 280 -14.92 7.22 3.11
CA ILE A 280 -15.61 5.92 3.10
C ILE A 280 -14.81 4.93 3.93
N ARG A 281 -15.45 4.39 4.98
CA ARG A 281 -14.81 3.47 5.94
C ARG A 281 -15.00 1.99 5.62
N GLY A 282 -15.98 1.65 4.79
CA GLY A 282 -16.28 0.27 4.38
C GLY A 282 -16.72 0.20 2.93
N TRP A 283 -16.19 -0.76 2.19
CA TRP A 283 -16.59 -1.03 0.81
C TRP A 283 -16.23 -2.46 0.41
N GLU A 284 -16.92 -3.01 -0.59
CA GLU A 284 -16.66 -4.33 -1.14
C GLU A 284 -17.15 -4.45 -2.58
N VAL A 285 -16.70 -5.47 -3.30
CA VAL A 285 -17.25 -5.82 -4.62
C VAL A 285 -18.28 -6.94 -4.46
N ARG A 286 -19.49 -6.74 -4.99
CA ARG A 286 -20.55 -7.75 -5.08
C ARG A 286 -21.22 -7.66 -6.43
N ASN A 287 -21.47 -8.80 -7.07
CA ASN A 287 -22.21 -8.87 -8.34
C ASN A 287 -21.66 -7.89 -9.40
N GLY A 288 -20.33 -7.80 -9.52
CA GLY A 288 -19.67 -6.91 -10.48
C GLY A 288 -19.82 -5.41 -10.21
N LYS A 289 -20.22 -5.00 -9.00
CA LYS A 289 -20.35 -3.59 -8.59
C LYS A 289 -19.61 -3.32 -7.29
N ILE A 290 -19.10 -2.11 -7.15
CA ILE A 290 -18.52 -1.62 -5.90
C ILE A 290 -19.66 -1.14 -5.01
N TYR A 291 -19.79 -1.68 -3.81
CA TYR A 291 -20.70 -1.21 -2.78
C TYR A 291 -19.92 -0.46 -1.71
N VAL A 292 -20.46 0.66 -1.25
CA VAL A 292 -19.86 1.47 -0.20
C VAL A 292 -20.81 1.63 0.97
N ALA A 293 -20.23 1.62 2.17
CA ALA A 293 -20.92 2.02 3.38
C ALA A 293 -21.31 3.51 3.29
N PRO A 294 -22.46 3.91 3.88
CA PRO A 294 -22.76 5.33 4.07
C PRO A 294 -21.63 6.01 4.87
N LYS A 295 -21.40 7.30 4.55
CA LYS A 295 -20.37 8.14 5.17
C LYS A 295 -20.72 8.47 6.63
#